data_AF-A0A392S0R6-F1
#
_entry.id   AF-A0A392S0R6-F1
#
_cell.length_a   1.000
_cell.length_b   1.000
_cell.length_c   1.000
_cell.angle_alpha   90.00
_cell.angle_beta   90.00
_cell.angle_gamma   90.00
#
_symmetry.space_group_name_H-M   'P 1'
#
loop_
_entity.id
_entity.type
_entity.pdbx_description
1 polymer ?
#
loop_
_entity_poly.entity_id
_entity_poly.type
_entity_poly.pdbx_seq_one_letter_code
_entity_poly.pdbx_strand_id
1 'polypeptide(L)'
;FAKLRDIEILCQTPEVEHSPVFAAIQKILYATDDNGSELAEAQAMLTAGLQEAVPLSPIAEVSEEKSSETHKRKNFANPEVDAA
;
A
#
# COMPACT_ATOMS: atom_id res chain seq x y z
N PHE A 1 -16.84 4.67 22.75
CA PHE A 1 -15.88 5.79 22.89
C PHE A 1 -14.55 5.41 23.52
N ALA A 2 -14.47 4.54 24.56
CA ALA A 2 -13.19 4.14 25.18
C ALA A 2 -12.13 3.68 24.16
N LYS A 3 -12.49 2.79 23.22
CA LYS A 3 -11.57 2.34 22.17
C LYS A 3 -11.01 3.47 21.28
N LEU A 4 -11.81 4.52 21.02
CA LEU A 4 -11.33 5.67 20.22
C LEU A 4 -10.32 6.51 21.02
N ARG A 5 -10.52 6.62 22.35
CA ARG A 5 -9.53 7.24 23.25
C ARG A 5 -8.27 6.40 23.37
N ASP A 6 -8.39 5.08 23.44
CA ASP A 6 -7.23 4.18 23.47
C ASP A 6 -6.38 4.33 22.18
N ILE A 7 -7.05 4.44 21.01
CA ILE A 7 -6.39 4.69 19.73
C ILE A 7 -5.74 6.06 19.70
N GLU A 8 -6.42 7.12 20.18
CA GLU A 8 -5.88 8.48 20.27
C GLU A 8 -4.61 8.51 21.14
N ILE A 9 -4.63 7.87 22.31
CA ILE A 9 -3.47 7.76 23.20
C ILE A 9 -2.33 6.99 22.52
N LEU A 10 -2.64 5.88 21.84
CA LEU A 10 -1.63 5.12 21.09
C LEU A 10 -1.01 5.95 19.96
N CYS A 11 -1.80 6.80 19.32
CA CYS A 11 -1.36 7.69 18.25
C CYS A 11 -0.44 8.82 18.75
N GLN A 12 -0.44 9.14 20.05
CA GLN A 12 0.43 10.16 20.64
C GLN A 12 1.86 9.66 20.90
N THR A 13 2.20 8.42 20.54
CA THR A 13 3.56 7.92 20.68
C THR A 13 4.46 8.44 19.54
N PRO A 14 5.69 8.89 19.83
CA PRO A 14 6.57 9.51 18.84
C PRO A 14 6.98 8.58 17.69
N GLU A 15 6.85 7.27 17.87
CA GLU A 15 7.15 6.27 16.84
C GLU A 15 6.14 6.30 15.69
N VAL A 16 4.93 6.81 15.90
CA VAL A 16 3.84 6.79 14.89
C VAL A 16 3.41 8.17 14.41
N GLU A 17 3.77 9.25 15.13
CA GLU A 17 3.29 10.61 14.85
C GLU A 17 3.66 11.16 13.47
N HIS A 18 4.77 10.69 12.88
CA HIS A 18 5.23 11.12 11.55
C HIS A 18 4.68 10.26 10.40
N SER A 19 3.89 9.24 10.70
CA SER A 19 3.36 8.35 9.68
C SER A 19 2.11 8.95 9.00
N PRO A 20 1.93 8.77 7.69
CA PRO A 20 0.66 9.10 7.02
C PRO A 20 -0.53 8.35 7.64
N VAL A 21 -0.29 7.20 8.30
CA VAL A 21 -1.29 6.46 9.06
C VAL A 21 -1.83 7.26 10.25
N PHE A 22 -0.96 7.97 10.98
CA PHE A 22 -1.38 8.81 12.09
C PHE A 22 -2.30 9.94 11.61
N ALA A 23 -1.90 10.64 10.55
CA ALA A 23 -2.68 11.73 9.98
C ALA A 23 -4.05 11.25 9.47
N ALA A 24 -4.11 10.06 8.85
CA ALA A 24 -5.36 9.43 8.43
C ALA A 24 -6.27 9.07 9.62
N ILE A 25 -5.71 8.55 10.72
CA ILE A 25 -6.47 8.23 11.94
C ILE A 25 -7.03 9.51 12.58
N GLN A 26 -6.25 10.59 12.66
CA GLN A 26 -6.73 11.87 13.20
C GLN A 26 -7.89 12.44 12.36
N LYS A 27 -7.81 12.35 11.03
CA LYS A 27 -8.88 12.79 10.13
C LYS A 27 -10.22 12.13 10.47
N ILE A 28 -10.19 10.84 10.82
CA ILE A 28 -11.38 10.07 11.22
C ILE A 28 -11.80 10.40 12.66
N LEU A 29 -10.85 10.42 13.62
CA LEU A 29 -11.16 10.61 15.04
C LEU A 29 -11.74 11.99 15.36
N TYR A 30 -11.34 13.02 14.62
CA TYR A 30 -11.78 14.40 14.83
C TYR A 30 -12.87 14.85 13.85
N ALA A 31 -13.42 13.94 13.05
CA ALA A 31 -14.58 14.21 12.22
C ALA A 31 -15.76 14.71 13.08
N THR A 32 -16.37 15.81 12.68
CA THR A 32 -17.53 16.39 13.39
C THR A 32 -18.87 15.86 12.90
N ASP A 33 -18.85 15.23 11.73
CA ASP A 33 -19.99 14.75 10.97
C ASP A 33 -19.77 13.29 10.51
N ASP A 34 -20.87 12.56 10.33
CA ASP A 34 -20.89 11.13 9.97
C ASP A 34 -21.21 10.94 8.49
N ASN A 35 -20.66 11.82 7.64
CA ASN A 35 -20.94 11.85 6.21
C ASN A 35 -20.06 10.88 5.41
N GLY A 36 -19.07 10.26 6.06
CA GLY A 36 -18.18 9.25 5.47
C GLY A 36 -17.14 9.80 4.50
N SER A 37 -17.09 11.11 4.24
CA SER A 37 -16.09 11.76 3.40
C SER A 37 -14.68 11.61 4.00
N GLU A 38 -14.60 11.65 5.32
CA GLU A 38 -13.37 11.63 6.09
C GLU A 38 -12.65 10.29 5.95
N LEU A 39 -13.40 9.20 5.79
CA LEU A 39 -12.84 7.88 5.52
C LEU A 39 -12.22 7.82 4.11
N ALA A 40 -12.88 8.41 3.11
CA ALA A 40 -12.35 8.45 1.75
C ALA A 40 -11.06 9.30 1.68
N GLU A 41 -11.06 10.46 2.35
CA GLU A 41 -9.89 11.32 2.45
C GLU A 41 -8.74 10.64 3.21
N ALA A 42 -9.02 9.98 4.34
CA ALA A 42 -8.03 9.22 5.10
C ALA A 42 -7.39 8.11 4.24
N GLN A 43 -8.16 7.40 3.41
CA GLN A 43 -7.63 6.39 2.49
C GLN A 43 -6.74 7.01 1.39
N ALA A 44 -7.12 8.18 0.88
CA ALA A 44 -6.31 8.91 -0.10
C ALA A 44 -4.95 9.32 0.49
N MET A 45 -4.89 9.74 1.76
CA MET A 45 -3.63 10.09 2.44
C MET A 45 -2.64 8.91 2.50
N LEU A 46 -3.15 7.69 2.68
CA LEU A 46 -2.31 6.47 2.67
C LEU A 46 -1.80 6.14 1.26
N THR A 47 -2.64 6.34 0.24
CA THR A 47 -2.35 5.99 -1.15
C THR A 47 -1.45 7.02 -1.84
N ALA A 48 -1.55 8.29 -1.45
CA ALA A 48 -0.72 9.37 -1.97
C ALA A 48 0.74 9.25 -1.49
N GLY A 49 0.96 8.86 -0.23
CA GLY A 49 2.31 8.61 0.32
C GLY A 49 3.06 7.47 -0.38
N LEU A 50 2.34 6.54 -1.03
CA LEU A 50 2.91 5.47 -1.85
C LEU A 50 3.35 5.94 -3.25
N GLN A 51 2.79 7.04 -3.76
CA GLN A 51 3.12 7.56 -5.09
C GLN A 51 4.32 8.52 -5.07
N GLU A 52 4.53 9.25 -3.97
CA GLU A 52 5.69 10.16 -3.79
C GLU A 52 7.03 9.40 -3.65
N ALA A 53 7.00 8.09 -3.36
CA ALA A 53 8.20 7.25 -3.23
C ALA A 53 8.68 6.62 -4.55
N VAL A 54 8.02 6.90 -5.69
CA VAL A 54 8.50 6.44 -6.99
C VAL A 54 9.10 7.62 -7.75
N PRO A 55 10.44 7.78 -7.79
CA PRO A 55 11.06 8.69 -8.74
C PRO A 55 10.95 8.04 -10.13
N LEU A 56 9.76 8.08 -10.72
CA LEU A 56 9.56 7.68 -12.11
C LEU A 56 10.15 8.78 -12.99
N SER A 57 11.42 8.61 -13.34
CA SER A 57 11.95 9.15 -14.59
C SER A 57 10.96 8.86 -15.73
N PRO A 58 10.45 9.88 -16.45
CA PRO A 58 9.46 9.67 -17.49
C PRO A 58 10.10 8.92 -18.66
N ILE A 59 9.77 7.64 -18.82
CA ILE A 59 9.95 6.97 -20.10
C ILE A 59 8.59 7.01 -20.79
N ALA A 60 8.42 8.04 -21.60
CA ALA A 60 7.42 8.02 -22.64
C ALA A 60 7.86 6.99 -23.67
N GLU A 61 7.20 5.84 -23.77
CA GLU A 61 7.17 5.07 -25.02
C GLU A 61 5.79 4.45 -25.27
N VAL A 62 5.42 4.61 -26.54
CA VAL A 62 4.18 4.31 -27.24
C VAL A 62 4.02 2.82 -27.48
N SER A 63 2.76 2.40 -27.74
CA SER A 63 2.38 1.32 -28.67
C SER A 63 1.78 0.05 -28.05
N GLU A 64 0.45 -0.03 -28.21
CA GLU A 64 -0.33 -1.14 -28.78
C GLU A 64 -0.33 -2.58 -28.21
N GLU A 65 -1.57 -3.02 -27.99
CA GLU A 65 -2.20 -4.30 -28.37
C GLU A 65 -1.58 -5.65 -27.94
N LYS A 66 -2.42 -6.42 -27.25
CA LYS A 66 -2.66 -7.87 -27.41
C LYS A 66 -1.47 -8.82 -27.15
N SER A 67 -1.71 -9.79 -26.25
CA SER A 67 -1.71 -11.23 -26.61
C SER A 67 -1.33 -12.13 -25.42
N SER A 68 -2.21 -13.10 -25.18
CA SER A 68 -1.99 -14.47 -24.70
C SER A 68 -1.19 -14.76 -23.42
N GLU A 69 -1.98 -15.08 -22.38
CA GLU A 69 -1.90 -16.32 -21.62
C GLU A 69 -0.99 -17.42 -22.21
N THR A 70 0.04 -17.85 -21.48
CA THR A 70 0.40 -19.27 -21.34
C THR A 70 1.18 -19.52 -20.05
N HIS A 71 0.63 -20.39 -19.21
CA HIS A 71 1.27 -20.93 -18.01
C HIS A 71 2.35 -21.93 -18.43
N LYS A 72 3.62 -21.74 -18.02
CA LYS A 72 4.67 -22.77 -18.14
C LYS A 72 5.24 -23.15 -16.77
N ARG A 73 4.76 -24.30 -16.28
CA ARG A 73 5.24 -25.06 -15.13
C ARG A 73 6.72 -25.46 -15.37
N LYS A 74 7.63 -25.10 -14.46
CA LYS A 74 9.04 -25.55 -14.52
C LYS A 74 9.11 -27.02 -14.08
N ASN A 75 9.40 -27.92 -15.02
CA ASN A 75 9.79 -29.29 -14.74
C ASN A 75 11.32 -29.31 -14.69
N PHE A 76 11.91 -29.44 -13.50
CA PHE A 76 13.36 -29.57 -13.34
C PHE A 76 13.75 -31.02 -13.63
N ALA A 77 14.40 -31.25 -14.77
CA ALA A 77 15.08 -32.51 -15.05
C ALA A 77 16.34 -32.59 -14.17
N ASN A 78 16.51 -33.68 -13.43
CA ASN A 78 17.68 -33.95 -12.61
C ASN A 78 18.75 -34.64 -13.49
N PRO A 79 19.98 -34.12 -13.61
CA PRO A 79 20.99 -34.72 -14.47
C PRO A 79 21.58 -36.00 -13.87
N GLU A 80 21.78 -36.97 -14.76
CA GLU A 80 22.40 -38.28 -14.60
C GLU A 80 23.84 -38.16 -14.02
N VAL A 81 24.17 -38.97 -13.02
CA VAL A 81 25.53 -39.08 -12.48
C VAL A 81 26.00 -40.51 -12.69
N ASP A 82 26.90 -40.67 -13.66
CA ASP A 82 27.61 -41.89 -14.00
C ASP A 82 28.66 -42.22 -12.93
N ALA A 83 28.71 -43.47 -12.48
CA ALA A 83 29.75 -43.98 -11.60
C ALA A 83 30.09 -45.43 -11.99
N ALA A 84 31.18 -45.54 -12.76
CA ALA A 84 32.23 -46.56 -12.79
C ALA A 84 31.90 -48.02 -12.43
#